data_AF-A0A1R4JLJ1-F1
#
_entry.id   AF-A0A1R4JLJ1-F1
#
_cell.length_a   1.000
_cell.length_b   1.000
_cell.length_c   1.000
_cell.angle_alpha   90.00
_cell.angle_beta   90.00
_cell.angle_gamma   90.00
#
_symmetry.space_group_name_H-M   'P 1'
#
loop_
_entity.id
_entity.type
_entity.pdbx_description
1 polymer ?
#
loop_
_entity_poly.entity_id
_entity_poly.type
_entity_poly.pdbx_seq_one_letter_code
_entity_poly.pdbx_strand_id
1 'polypeptide(L)'
;MAQIEQVQAEVDRRWSGMDMPSWPDPHPGAREPAPERYSQVTDPERYGIVHARARLWAQVLVEHGARAEQLTPRPVPDWPEGPPAPVDRLMRVDPPSGAAGALPLYLCETDGSEAEASSGVGNQQEDDDGRSPDTAVPPSLRIAWGTTDVVLDVQPDCGCDACDSGSADLLEAVDDTVRSALVDTVRLVGVRRGPGRSAQRDWQLTWHADGNAQGSGTFPGGRGLRRHQRDRDAWRRMNAACERIARGEEPDLPRGTQVTVGRAWFPQA
;
A
#
# COMPACT_ATOMS: atom_id res chain seq x y z
N MET A 1 12.43 6.37 -15.29
CA MET A 1 12.45 7.59 -14.46
C MET A 1 11.87 8.79 -15.19
N ALA A 2 12.51 9.34 -16.22
CA ALA A 2 12.01 10.56 -16.91
C ALA A 2 10.53 10.53 -17.34
N GLN A 3 10.02 9.41 -17.87
CA GLN A 3 8.61 9.32 -18.23
C GLN A 3 7.67 9.27 -17.00
N ILE A 4 8.07 8.60 -15.92
CA ILE A 4 7.28 8.55 -14.68
C ILE A 4 7.22 9.95 -14.05
N GLU A 5 8.33 10.69 -14.04
CA GLU A 5 8.39 12.08 -13.59
C GLU A 5 7.48 12.99 -14.43
N GLN A 6 7.42 12.78 -15.75
CA GLN A 6 6.49 13.51 -16.63
C GLN A 6 5.02 13.19 -16.31
N VAL A 7 4.69 11.92 -16.08
CA VAL A 7 3.34 11.52 -15.67
C VAL A 7 2.98 12.19 -14.34
N GLN A 8 3.86 12.14 -13.35
CA GLN A 8 3.62 12.75 -12.03
C GLN A 8 3.44 14.27 -12.14
N ALA A 9 4.32 14.95 -12.89
CA ALA A 9 4.21 16.39 -13.10
C ALA A 9 2.88 16.80 -13.75
N GLU A 10 2.34 15.96 -14.63
CA GLU A 10 1.02 16.18 -15.24
C GLU A 10 -0.12 15.95 -14.23
N VAL A 11 -0.01 14.94 -13.36
CA VAL A 11 -0.93 14.73 -12.24
C VAL A 11 -0.92 15.95 -11.31
N ASP A 12 0.26 16.44 -10.91
CA ASP A 12 0.43 17.63 -10.06
C ASP A 12 -0.22 18.87 -10.68
N ARG A 13 0.08 19.11 -11.96
CA ARG A 13 -0.46 20.25 -12.70
C ARG A 13 -1.99 20.20 -12.73
N ARG A 14 -2.60 19.04 -13.00
CA ARG A 14 -4.07 18.91 -13.02
C ARG A 14 -4.68 19.04 -11.65
N TRP A 15 -4.06 18.43 -10.64
CA TRP A 15 -4.52 18.50 -9.26
C TRP A 15 -4.56 19.92 -8.73
N SER A 16 -3.54 20.73 -9.02
CA SER A 16 -3.52 22.15 -8.62
C SER A 16 -4.67 22.99 -9.21
N GLY A 17 -5.32 22.50 -10.28
CA GLY A 17 -6.51 23.13 -10.88
C GLY A 17 -7.83 22.59 -10.35
N MET A 18 -7.82 21.59 -9.46
CA MET A 18 -9.02 21.00 -8.85
C MET A 18 -9.33 21.70 -7.53
N ASP A 19 -10.62 21.92 -7.26
CA ASP A 19 -11.11 22.46 -5.98
C ASP A 19 -11.26 21.33 -4.95
N MET A 20 -10.12 20.77 -4.52
CA MET A 20 -10.06 19.69 -3.53
C MET A 20 -9.70 20.24 -2.14
N PRO A 21 -10.21 19.64 -1.05
CA PRO A 21 -9.79 19.98 0.30
C PRO A 21 -8.27 19.88 0.48
N SER A 22 -7.70 20.84 1.19
CA SER A 22 -6.31 20.81 1.62
C SER A 22 -6.20 21.37 3.03
N TRP A 23 -5.47 20.66 3.88
CA TRP A 23 -5.19 21.05 5.25
C TRP A 23 -3.71 20.78 5.60
N PRO A 24 -3.10 21.64 6.44
CA PRO A 24 -1.75 21.44 6.93
C PRO A 24 -1.69 20.30 7.96
N ASP A 25 -0.48 19.85 8.28
CA ASP A 25 -0.22 18.98 9.43
C ASP A 25 -0.81 19.61 10.72
N PRO A 26 -1.80 18.96 11.37
CA PRO A 26 -2.41 19.43 12.62
C PRO A 26 -1.48 19.37 13.84
N HIS A 27 -0.33 18.69 13.74
CA HIS A 27 0.60 18.46 14.85
C HIS A 27 1.99 19.07 14.60
N PRO A 28 2.09 20.38 14.30
CA PRO A 28 3.38 21.00 14.02
C PRO A 28 4.30 20.95 15.25
N GLY A 29 5.51 20.41 15.06
CA GLY A 29 6.56 20.42 16.09
C GLY A 29 6.68 19.16 16.94
N ALA A 30 6.16 18.01 16.45
CA ALA A 30 6.36 16.68 17.05
C ALA A 30 5.92 16.56 18.52
N ARG A 31 4.93 17.35 18.94
CA ARG A 31 4.30 17.17 20.24
C ARG A 31 3.41 15.94 20.18
N GLU A 32 3.54 15.06 21.17
CA GLU A 32 2.71 13.86 21.26
C GLU A 32 1.23 14.24 21.38
N PRO A 33 0.34 13.67 20.53
CA PRO A 33 -1.09 13.90 20.61
C PRO A 33 -1.67 13.44 21.95
N ALA A 34 -2.79 14.05 22.36
CA ALA A 34 -3.53 13.59 23.53
C ALA A 34 -4.13 12.19 23.26
N PRO A 35 -4.18 11.26 24.24
CA PRO A 35 -4.65 9.89 24.03
C PRO A 35 -6.04 9.80 23.41
N GLU A 36 -6.94 10.74 23.72
CA GLU A 36 -8.31 10.76 23.23
C GLU A 36 -8.38 10.94 21.71
N ARG A 37 -7.38 11.58 21.11
CA ARG A 37 -7.31 11.81 19.66
C ARG A 37 -7.04 10.54 18.86
N TYR A 38 -6.54 9.48 19.48
CA TYR A 38 -6.37 8.19 18.82
C TYR A 38 -7.70 7.47 18.54
N SER A 39 -8.79 7.91 19.18
CA SER A 39 -10.13 7.34 19.02
C SER A 39 -11.11 8.30 18.35
N GLN A 40 -10.63 9.44 17.85
CA GLN A 40 -11.43 10.48 17.21
C GLN A 40 -11.10 10.55 15.72
N VAL A 41 -12.13 10.72 14.90
CA VAL A 41 -12.00 10.98 13.46
C VAL A 41 -12.85 12.19 13.15
N THR A 42 -12.22 13.35 13.02
CA THR A 42 -12.87 14.61 12.68
C THR A 42 -12.87 14.80 11.17
N ASP A 43 -14.03 15.18 10.63
CA ASP A 43 -14.26 15.45 9.20
C ASP A 43 -13.79 14.30 8.28
N PRO A 44 -14.26 13.05 8.49
CA PRO A 44 -13.79 11.85 7.77
C PRO A 44 -13.86 12.00 6.25
N GLU A 45 -14.85 12.73 5.73
CA GLU A 45 -15.06 12.93 4.29
C GLU A 45 -13.88 13.62 3.59
N ARG A 46 -13.07 14.41 4.31
CA ARG A 46 -11.91 15.09 3.72
C ARG A 46 -10.85 14.12 3.21
N TYR A 47 -10.77 12.91 3.78
CA TYR A 47 -9.87 11.86 3.31
C TYR A 47 -10.23 11.32 1.92
N GLY A 48 -11.41 11.63 1.38
CA GLY A 48 -11.79 11.30 0.00
C GLY A 48 -10.83 11.84 -1.08
N ILE A 49 -9.92 12.74 -0.73
CA ILE A 49 -8.84 13.20 -1.62
C ILE A 49 -7.98 12.04 -2.16
N VAL A 50 -7.80 10.96 -1.39
CA VAL A 50 -6.99 9.80 -1.83
C VAL A 50 -7.62 9.10 -3.03
N HIS A 51 -8.95 8.95 -3.05
CA HIS A 51 -9.68 8.40 -4.21
C HIS A 51 -9.53 9.32 -5.42
N ALA A 52 -9.73 10.63 -5.23
CA ALA A 52 -9.63 11.60 -6.30
C ALA A 52 -8.22 11.61 -6.94
N ARG A 53 -7.17 11.57 -6.11
CA ARG A 53 -5.78 11.54 -6.56
C ARG A 53 -5.45 10.26 -7.31
N ALA A 54 -5.89 9.10 -6.81
CA ALA A 54 -5.65 7.81 -7.46
C ALA A 54 -6.35 7.71 -8.82
N ARG A 55 -7.59 8.20 -8.92
CA ARG A 55 -8.32 8.27 -10.20
C ARG A 55 -7.63 9.20 -11.20
N LEU A 56 -7.09 10.33 -10.73
CA LEU A 56 -6.34 11.24 -11.59
C LEU A 56 -5.06 10.56 -12.12
N TRP A 57 -4.34 9.82 -11.29
CA TRP A 57 -3.24 8.96 -11.74
C TRP A 57 -3.67 7.98 -12.83
N ALA A 58 -4.77 7.25 -12.62
CA ALA A 58 -5.28 6.31 -13.61
C ALA A 58 -5.62 7.00 -14.94
N GLN A 59 -6.24 8.18 -14.91
CA GLN A 59 -6.55 8.97 -16.11
C GLN A 59 -5.27 9.37 -16.87
N VAL A 60 -4.29 9.94 -16.18
CA VAL A 60 -3.03 10.35 -16.82
C VAL A 60 -2.27 9.12 -17.35
N LEU A 61 -2.22 8.02 -16.61
CA LEU A 61 -1.61 6.78 -17.08
C LEU A 61 -2.27 6.25 -18.36
N VAL A 62 -3.61 6.33 -18.48
CA VAL A 62 -4.33 5.96 -19.72
C VAL A 62 -3.90 6.83 -20.90
N GLU A 63 -3.72 8.13 -20.69
CA GLU A 63 -3.21 9.04 -21.73
C GLU A 63 -1.76 8.69 -22.15
N HIS A 64 -0.99 8.07 -21.26
CA HIS A 64 0.33 7.52 -21.54
C HIS A 64 0.31 6.05 -22.00
N GLY A 65 -0.84 5.56 -22.47
CA GLY A 65 -0.99 4.28 -23.16
C GLY A 65 -1.38 3.09 -22.28
N ALA A 66 -1.56 3.31 -20.97
CA ALA A 66 -2.15 2.31 -20.08
C ALA A 66 -3.64 2.08 -20.42
N ARG A 67 -4.27 1.08 -19.79
CA ARG A 67 -5.71 0.85 -19.91
C ARG A 67 -6.34 0.73 -18.53
N ALA A 68 -7.38 1.49 -18.27
CA ALA A 68 -8.14 1.38 -17.02
C ALA A 68 -9.48 0.69 -17.26
N GLU A 69 -9.84 -0.24 -16.39
CA GLU A 69 -11.11 -0.96 -16.40
C GLU A 69 -11.71 -0.94 -14.99
N GLN A 70 -12.99 -0.58 -14.90
CA GLN A 70 -13.77 -0.74 -13.69
C GLN A 70 -14.20 -2.20 -13.55
N LEU A 71 -13.80 -2.84 -12.47
CA LEU A 71 -14.16 -4.22 -12.16
C LEU A 71 -15.31 -4.28 -11.15
N THR A 72 -15.96 -5.44 -11.08
CA THR A 72 -16.88 -5.77 -10.00
C THR A 72 -16.11 -5.75 -8.67
N PRO A 73 -16.53 -4.95 -7.68
CA PRO A 73 -15.87 -4.91 -6.38
C PRO A 73 -15.93 -6.27 -5.68
N ARG A 74 -14.88 -6.55 -4.92
CA ARG A 74 -14.74 -7.74 -4.08
C ARG A 74 -13.91 -7.39 -2.85
N PRO A 75 -14.06 -8.10 -1.73
CA PRO A 75 -13.20 -7.88 -0.58
C PRO A 75 -11.73 -8.08 -0.95
N VAL A 76 -10.87 -7.19 -0.46
CA VAL A 76 -9.42 -7.25 -0.64
C VAL A 76 -8.76 -7.22 0.74
N PRO A 77 -7.59 -7.84 0.94
CA PRO A 77 -6.89 -7.77 2.23
C PRO A 77 -6.74 -6.33 2.70
N ASP A 78 -7.05 -6.07 3.97
CA ASP A 78 -7.00 -4.73 4.54
C ASP A 78 -5.57 -4.16 4.47
N TRP A 79 -4.61 -4.89 5.02
CA TRP A 79 -3.17 -4.71 4.88
C TRP A 79 -2.56 -6.05 4.42
N PRO A 80 -1.28 -6.16 4.00
CA PRO A 80 -0.65 -7.46 3.80
C PRO A 80 -0.78 -8.33 5.06
N GLU A 81 -1.69 -9.32 5.01
CA GLU A 81 -2.11 -10.25 6.09
C GLU A 81 -3.29 -9.81 6.99
N GLY A 82 -3.89 -8.65 6.73
CA GLY A 82 -5.14 -8.22 7.37
C GLY A 82 -6.37 -8.98 6.86
N PRO A 83 -7.49 -8.98 7.62
CA PRO A 83 -8.75 -9.53 7.14
C PRO A 83 -9.18 -8.82 5.84
N PRO A 84 -9.89 -9.48 4.92
CA PRO A 84 -10.44 -8.78 3.77
C PRO A 84 -11.42 -7.69 4.20
N ALA A 85 -11.19 -6.46 3.74
CA ALA A 85 -12.06 -5.32 3.91
C ALA A 85 -12.98 -5.16 2.70
N PRO A 86 -14.20 -4.61 2.86
CA PRO A 86 -15.06 -4.32 1.73
C PRO A 86 -14.42 -3.28 0.80
N VAL A 87 -14.82 -3.36 -0.47
CA VAL A 87 -14.42 -2.41 -1.52
C VAL A 87 -15.69 -1.99 -2.23
N ASP A 88 -15.90 -0.68 -2.34
CA ASP A 88 -17.05 -0.11 -3.04
C ASP A 88 -16.75 0.08 -4.52
N ARG A 89 -15.48 0.41 -4.85
CA ARG A 89 -15.04 0.58 -6.23
C ARG A 89 -13.67 -0.04 -6.44
N LEU A 90 -13.56 -0.90 -7.45
CA LEU A 90 -12.32 -1.57 -7.84
C LEU A 90 -11.95 -1.22 -9.28
N MET A 91 -10.83 -0.54 -9.46
CA MET A 91 -10.28 -0.24 -10.78
C MET A 91 -8.99 -1.03 -11.01
N ARG A 92 -8.87 -1.65 -12.18
CA ARG A 92 -7.62 -2.23 -12.68
C ARG A 92 -7.02 -1.28 -13.71
N VAL A 93 -5.74 -0.97 -13.56
CA VAL A 93 -4.96 -0.22 -14.55
C VAL A 93 -3.89 -1.15 -15.09
N ASP A 94 -4.05 -1.57 -16.34
CA ASP A 94 -3.08 -2.40 -17.07
C ASP A 94 -1.96 -1.54 -17.67
N PRO A 95 -0.72 -2.05 -17.68
CA PRO A 95 0.43 -1.35 -18.24
C PRO A 95 0.28 -1.06 -19.74
N PRO A 96 1.04 -0.09 -20.29
CA PRO A 96 1.04 0.19 -21.72
C PRO A 96 1.39 -1.00 -22.58
N SER A 97 0.84 -1.03 -23.80
CA SER A 97 1.19 -2.05 -24.79
C SER A 97 2.70 -2.03 -25.08
N GLY A 98 3.37 -3.17 -24.95
CA GLY A 98 4.82 -3.30 -25.13
C GLY A 98 5.63 -3.32 -23.83
N ALA A 99 5.03 -3.00 -22.67
CA ALA A 99 5.67 -3.15 -21.36
C ALA A 99 5.72 -4.63 -20.92
N ALA A 100 6.54 -5.43 -21.60
CA ALA A 100 6.61 -6.87 -21.37
C ALA A 100 7.03 -7.20 -19.93
N GLY A 101 6.23 -8.03 -19.25
CA GLY A 101 6.47 -8.41 -17.85
C GLY A 101 6.05 -7.36 -16.83
N ALA A 102 5.54 -6.20 -17.24
CA ALA A 102 4.89 -5.26 -16.31
C ALA A 102 3.58 -5.85 -15.79
N LEU A 103 3.25 -5.55 -14.54
CA LEU A 103 2.05 -6.05 -13.87
C LEU A 103 1.03 -4.92 -13.65
N PRO A 104 -0.27 -5.23 -13.64
CA PRO A 104 -1.33 -4.24 -13.43
C PRO A 104 -1.30 -3.63 -12.02
N LEU A 105 -1.75 -2.39 -11.92
CA LEU A 105 -2.08 -1.71 -10.68
C LEU A 105 -3.57 -1.88 -10.39
N TYR A 106 -3.94 -1.99 -9.12
CA TYR A 106 -5.33 -2.00 -8.66
C TYR A 106 -5.55 -0.87 -7.67
N LEU A 107 -6.60 -0.09 -7.91
CA LEU A 107 -7.08 0.97 -7.02
C LEU A 107 -8.38 0.48 -6.39
N CYS A 108 -8.36 0.22 -5.08
CA CYS A 108 -9.49 -0.31 -4.34
C CYS A 108 -9.97 0.74 -3.36
N GLU A 109 -11.14 1.32 -3.63
CA GLU A 109 -11.71 2.39 -2.83
C GLU A 109 -12.81 1.82 -1.93
N THR A 110 -12.74 2.16 -0.65
CA THR A 110 -13.78 1.93 0.34
C THR A 110 -14.31 3.28 0.78
N ASP A 111 -15.63 3.45 0.73
CA ASP A 111 -16.30 4.58 1.32
C ASP A 111 -16.26 4.47 2.83
N GLY A 112 -16.01 5.60 3.49
CA GLY A 112 -16.15 5.67 4.94
C GLY A 112 -17.56 5.27 5.36
N SER A 113 -17.70 4.41 6.36
CA SER A 113 -19.01 4.03 6.87
C SER A 113 -19.11 4.25 8.38
N GLU A 114 -20.28 4.70 8.83
CA GLU A 114 -20.69 4.66 10.24
C GLU A 114 -20.96 3.20 10.70
N ALA A 115 -21.12 2.26 9.76
CA ALA A 115 -21.64 0.92 10.01
C ALA A 115 -20.60 -0.10 10.49
N GLU A 116 -19.31 0.08 10.16
CA GLU A 116 -18.25 -0.87 10.54
C GLU A 116 -17.74 -0.73 11.98
N ALA A 117 -18.14 0.33 12.69
CA ALA A 117 -17.93 0.46 14.15
C ALA A 117 -18.59 -0.69 14.96
N SER A 118 -19.46 -1.49 14.32
CA SER A 118 -20.18 -2.59 14.95
C SER A 118 -19.60 -3.99 14.70
N SER A 119 -18.51 -4.15 13.93
CA SER A 119 -17.89 -5.46 13.66
C SER A 119 -16.40 -5.46 14.00
N GLY A 120 -16.10 -5.57 15.30
CA GLY A 120 -14.80 -5.25 15.87
C GLY A 120 -13.68 -6.29 15.71
N VAL A 121 -12.44 -5.79 15.81
CA VAL A 121 -11.28 -6.43 16.43
C VAL A 121 -10.44 -5.34 17.13
N GLY A 122 -11.04 -4.69 18.13
CA GLY A 122 -10.35 -3.88 19.13
C GLY A 122 -10.87 -4.31 20.49
N ASN A 123 -10.01 -4.41 21.50
CA ASN A 123 -10.41 -4.76 22.87
C ASN A 123 -11.63 -3.93 23.28
N GLN A 124 -12.80 -4.57 23.36
CA GLN A 124 -13.99 -3.99 23.98
C GLN A 124 -13.72 -3.92 25.48
N GLN A 125 -12.99 -2.89 25.89
CA GLN A 125 -13.20 -2.32 27.20
C GLN A 125 -14.54 -1.58 27.08
N GLU A 126 -15.62 -2.24 27.51
CA GLU A 126 -16.92 -1.61 27.63
C GLU A 126 -16.78 -0.49 28.68
N ASP A 127 -16.75 0.76 28.23
CA ASP A 127 -16.95 1.89 29.13
C ASP A 127 -18.42 1.87 29.61
N ASP A 128 -18.61 2.13 30.91
CA ASP A 128 -19.83 1.90 31.73
C ASP A 128 -21.04 2.78 31.36
N ASP A 129 -20.96 3.53 30.26
CA ASP A 129 -21.92 4.52 29.78
C ASP A 129 -22.63 4.13 28.48
N GLY A 130 -22.37 2.93 27.94
CA GLY A 130 -23.22 2.30 26.91
C GLY A 130 -23.33 3.05 25.58
N ARG A 131 -22.49 4.05 25.36
CA ARG A 131 -22.38 4.79 24.10
C ARG A 131 -21.16 4.30 23.34
N SER A 132 -21.39 3.43 22.35
CA SER A 132 -20.36 3.16 21.33
C SER A 132 -20.00 4.50 20.70
N PRO A 133 -18.72 4.94 20.70
CA PRO A 133 -18.36 6.18 20.04
C PRO A 133 -18.78 6.06 18.58
N ASP A 134 -19.45 7.07 18.03
CA ASP A 134 -19.69 7.21 16.58
C ASP A 134 -18.31 7.16 15.91
N THR A 135 -17.85 5.95 15.56
CA THR A 135 -16.50 5.75 15.05
C THR A 135 -16.60 5.87 13.55
N ALA A 136 -16.71 7.11 13.09
CA ALA A 136 -16.72 7.39 11.67
C ALA A 136 -15.43 6.81 11.05
N VAL A 137 -15.57 5.89 10.12
CA VAL A 137 -14.44 5.35 9.36
C VAL A 137 -14.19 6.30 8.19
N PRO A 138 -12.98 6.81 7.95
CA PRO A 138 -12.74 7.65 6.78
C PRO A 138 -12.74 6.81 5.50
N PRO A 139 -13.01 7.43 4.33
CA PRO A 139 -12.72 6.84 3.04
C PRO A 139 -11.27 6.38 2.97
N SER A 140 -11.04 5.16 2.46
CA SER A 140 -9.71 4.58 2.32
C SER A 140 -9.44 4.09 0.91
N LEU A 141 -8.18 4.14 0.51
CA LEU A 141 -7.65 3.65 -0.76
C LEU A 141 -6.63 2.56 -0.48
N ARG A 142 -6.81 1.39 -1.09
CA ARG A 142 -5.77 0.35 -1.15
C ARG A 142 -5.19 0.31 -2.56
N ILE A 143 -3.87 0.39 -2.63
CA ILE A 143 -3.13 0.31 -3.89
C ILE A 143 -2.46 -1.06 -3.93
N ALA A 144 -2.85 -1.90 -4.90
CA ALA A 144 -2.35 -3.26 -5.02
C ALA A 144 -1.71 -3.54 -6.39
N TRP A 145 -0.88 -4.56 -6.49
CA TRP A 145 0.00 -4.77 -7.63
C TRP A 145 0.05 -6.22 -8.13
N GLY A 146 -0.18 -6.42 -9.42
CA GLY A 146 -0.25 -7.73 -10.07
C GLY A 146 -1.53 -8.49 -9.74
N THR A 147 -1.91 -8.55 -8.47
CA THR A 147 -3.22 -9.01 -8.01
C THR A 147 -3.70 -8.14 -6.85
N THR A 148 -4.99 -8.21 -6.53
CA THR A 148 -5.56 -7.51 -5.37
C THR A 148 -5.06 -8.02 -4.02
N ASP A 149 -4.37 -9.17 -3.97
CA ASP A 149 -3.83 -9.76 -2.72
C ASP A 149 -2.43 -9.27 -2.38
N VAL A 150 -1.85 -8.44 -3.25
CA VAL A 150 -0.53 -7.83 -3.07
C VAL A 150 -0.74 -6.33 -2.89
N VAL A 151 -1.22 -5.96 -1.70
CA VAL A 151 -1.39 -4.57 -1.30
C VAL A 151 0.00 -3.97 -1.06
N LEU A 152 0.29 -2.86 -1.73
CA LEU A 152 1.51 -2.08 -1.56
C LEU A 152 1.33 -1.03 -0.45
N ASP A 153 0.15 -0.42 -0.39
CA ASP A 153 -0.15 0.60 0.60
C ASP A 153 -1.66 0.79 0.80
N VAL A 154 -2.01 1.43 1.91
CA VAL A 154 -3.36 1.80 2.31
C VAL A 154 -3.34 3.21 2.85
N GLN A 155 -4.17 4.08 2.29
CA GLN A 155 -4.24 5.49 2.68
C GLN A 155 -5.67 5.92 3.02
N PRO A 156 -5.91 6.63 4.13
CA PRO A 156 -4.96 6.78 5.24
C PRO A 156 -4.66 5.41 5.88
N ASP A 157 -3.44 5.20 6.36
CA ASP A 157 -3.06 4.01 7.13
C ASP A 157 -3.70 4.02 8.53
N CYS A 158 -3.96 5.22 9.05
CA CYS A 158 -4.76 5.48 10.23
C CYS A 158 -5.60 6.75 10.05
N GLY A 159 -6.90 6.63 10.27
CA GLY A 159 -7.86 7.71 10.11
C GLY A 159 -7.98 8.68 11.28
N CYS A 160 -7.32 8.42 12.41
CA CYS A 160 -7.57 9.16 13.64
C CYS A 160 -6.91 10.53 13.65
N ASP A 161 -7.48 11.45 14.43
CA ASP A 161 -7.00 12.83 14.57
C ASP A 161 -5.58 12.90 15.15
N ALA A 162 -5.12 11.86 15.85
CA ALA A 162 -3.74 11.78 16.34
C ALA A 162 -2.72 11.41 15.25
N CYS A 163 -3.14 10.67 14.22
CA CYS A 163 -2.28 10.21 13.14
C CYS A 163 -2.39 11.07 11.88
N ASP A 164 -3.36 12.00 11.81
CA ASP A 164 -3.47 12.95 10.71
C ASP A 164 -2.19 13.77 10.55
N SER A 165 -1.48 13.59 9.43
CA SER A 165 -0.26 14.30 9.07
C SER A 165 -0.50 15.44 8.05
N GLY A 166 -1.75 15.71 7.70
CA GLY A 166 -2.08 16.70 6.68
C GLY A 166 -2.31 16.11 5.29
N SER A 167 -2.96 16.89 4.45
CA SER A 167 -3.28 16.48 3.07
C SER A 167 -2.05 16.27 2.18
N ALA A 168 -0.95 17.01 2.42
CA ALA A 168 0.25 16.92 1.59
C ALA A 168 0.93 15.55 1.72
N ASP A 169 1.15 15.10 2.96
CA ASP A 169 1.77 13.82 3.27
C ASP A 169 0.93 12.64 2.73
N LEU A 170 -0.40 12.72 2.84
CA LEU A 170 -1.31 11.71 2.28
C LEU A 170 -1.20 11.60 0.75
N LEU A 171 -1.14 12.75 0.05
CA LEU A 171 -1.02 12.77 -1.40
C LEU A 171 0.36 12.28 -1.85
N GLU A 172 1.42 12.64 -1.12
CA GLU A 172 2.78 12.15 -1.36
C GLU A 172 2.84 10.62 -1.20
N ALA A 173 2.23 10.05 -0.16
CA ALA A 173 2.18 8.60 0.04
C ALA A 173 1.46 7.86 -1.10
N VAL A 174 0.34 8.41 -1.61
CA VAL A 174 -0.35 7.87 -2.79
C VAL A 174 0.57 7.93 -4.02
N ASP A 175 1.19 9.08 -4.28
CA ASP A 175 2.07 9.29 -5.43
C ASP A 175 3.28 8.35 -5.41
N ASP A 176 3.94 8.23 -4.25
CA ASP A 176 5.09 7.37 -4.06
C ASP A 176 4.76 5.89 -4.23
N THR A 177 3.58 5.47 -3.75
CA THR A 177 3.13 4.10 -3.94
C THR A 177 2.84 3.80 -5.41
N VAL A 178 2.15 4.70 -6.11
CA VAL A 178 1.91 4.55 -7.55
C VAL A 178 3.25 4.52 -8.29
N ARG A 179 4.16 5.45 -8.01
CA ARG A 179 5.52 5.50 -8.60
C ARG A 179 6.29 4.19 -8.40
N SER A 180 6.27 3.65 -7.18
CA SER A 180 6.92 2.39 -6.83
C SER A 180 6.35 1.21 -7.63
N ALA A 181 5.04 1.21 -7.92
CA ALA A 181 4.39 0.18 -8.73
C ALA A 181 4.75 0.22 -10.23
N LEU A 182 5.22 1.37 -10.73
CA LEU A 182 5.55 1.61 -12.15
C LEU A 182 7.00 1.26 -12.49
N VAL A 183 7.85 1.00 -11.50
CA VAL A 183 9.25 0.59 -11.69
C VAL A 183 9.44 -0.92 -11.57
N ASP A 184 10.62 -1.42 -11.93
CA ASP A 184 11.00 -2.81 -11.71
C ASP A 184 10.76 -3.18 -10.24
N THR A 185 9.96 -4.21 -10.02
CA THR A 185 9.49 -4.61 -8.70
C THR A 185 9.67 -6.12 -8.54
N VAL A 186 10.23 -6.53 -7.40
CA VAL A 186 10.41 -7.94 -7.06
C VAL A 186 9.75 -8.21 -5.71
N ARG A 187 8.86 -9.20 -5.70
CA ARG A 187 8.21 -9.67 -4.49
C ARG A 187 8.66 -11.09 -4.15
N LEU A 188 9.11 -11.27 -2.92
CA LEU A 188 9.48 -12.54 -2.33
C LEU A 188 8.49 -12.89 -1.22
N VAL A 189 7.99 -14.13 -1.22
CA VAL A 189 7.15 -14.65 -0.14
C VAL A 189 7.70 -15.98 0.33
N GLY A 190 8.08 -16.05 1.59
CA GLY A 190 8.42 -17.31 2.23
C GLY A 190 7.19 -18.03 2.73
N VAL A 191 6.97 -19.27 2.29
CA VAL A 191 5.93 -20.13 2.86
C VAL A 191 6.53 -21.25 3.71
N ARG A 192 6.01 -21.43 4.93
CA ARG A 192 6.28 -22.59 5.76
C ARG A 192 5.14 -23.59 5.63
N ARG A 193 5.48 -24.87 5.48
CA ARG A 193 4.51 -25.97 5.60
C ARG A 193 4.39 -26.34 7.07
N GLY A 194 3.23 -26.11 7.67
CA GLY A 194 2.92 -26.59 9.02
C GLY A 194 2.58 -28.08 9.05
N PRO A 195 2.45 -28.68 10.23
CA PRO A 195 1.80 -29.99 10.38
C PRO A 195 0.31 -29.83 10.08
N GLY A 196 -0.13 -30.32 8.91
CA GLY A 196 -1.43 -30.05 8.31
C GLY A 196 -1.24 -29.30 7.00
N ARG A 197 -1.96 -29.67 5.94
CA ARG A 197 -1.68 -29.25 4.55
C ARG A 197 -1.85 -27.74 4.24
N SER A 198 -2.04 -26.87 5.24
CA SER A 198 -2.07 -25.42 5.05
C SER A 198 -0.64 -24.87 4.97
N ALA A 199 -0.27 -24.33 3.80
CA ALA A 199 0.93 -23.49 3.69
C ALA A 199 0.60 -22.13 4.33
N GLN A 200 1.40 -21.72 5.31
CA GLN A 200 1.27 -20.41 5.95
C GLN A 200 2.40 -19.51 5.44
N ARG A 201 2.05 -18.26 5.07
CA ARG A 201 3.05 -17.23 4.78
C ARG A 201 3.80 -16.91 6.08
N ASP A 202 5.12 -16.87 6.00
CA ASP A 202 6.02 -16.68 7.15
C ASP A 202 6.70 -15.31 7.13
N TRP A 203 7.04 -14.87 5.93
CA TRP A 203 7.64 -13.58 5.68
C TRP A 203 7.36 -13.16 4.24
N GLN A 204 7.43 -11.85 3.99
CA GLN A 204 7.36 -11.28 2.66
C GLN A 204 8.25 -10.05 2.54
N LEU A 205 8.66 -9.76 1.31
CA LEU A 205 9.41 -8.56 0.95
C LEU A 205 8.96 -8.14 -0.46
N THR A 206 8.58 -6.89 -0.60
CA THR A 206 8.42 -6.22 -1.89
C THR A 206 9.53 -5.18 -2.01
N TRP A 207 10.28 -5.25 -3.09
CA TRP A 207 11.38 -4.35 -3.41
C TRP A 207 11.07 -3.64 -4.73
N HIS A 208 11.43 -2.37 -4.81
CA HIS A 208 11.23 -1.51 -5.96
C HIS A 208 12.58 -0.91 -6.40
N ALA A 209 12.77 -0.75 -7.71
CA ALA A 209 14.02 -0.27 -8.29
C ALA A 209 14.33 1.21 -7.99
N ASP A 210 13.38 1.95 -7.42
CA ASP A 210 13.58 3.30 -6.92
C ASP A 210 14.24 3.34 -5.52
N GLY A 211 14.50 2.17 -4.93
CA GLY A 211 15.14 2.02 -3.62
C GLY A 211 14.16 1.74 -2.49
N ASN A 212 12.85 1.81 -2.73
CA ASN A 212 11.83 1.48 -1.74
C ASN A 212 11.76 -0.04 -1.52
N ALA A 213 11.58 -0.44 -0.26
CA ALA A 213 11.37 -1.82 0.11
C ALA A 213 10.52 -1.94 1.37
N GLN A 214 9.54 -2.84 1.32
CA GLN A 214 8.59 -3.09 2.40
C GLN A 214 8.52 -4.59 2.66
N GLY A 215 8.43 -4.99 3.93
CA GLY A 215 8.38 -6.40 4.25
C GLY A 215 8.00 -6.65 5.70
N SER A 216 7.50 -7.85 5.94
CA SER A 216 7.00 -8.29 7.24
C SER A 216 7.41 -9.74 7.52
N GLY A 217 7.25 -10.15 8.77
CA GLY A 217 7.52 -11.51 9.22
C GLY A 217 8.97 -11.77 9.63
N THR A 218 9.31 -13.05 9.83
CA THR A 218 10.63 -13.46 10.30
C THR A 218 11.46 -14.03 9.17
N PHE A 219 12.45 -13.25 8.70
CA PHE A 219 13.30 -13.68 7.60
C PHE A 219 14.27 -14.83 7.99
N PRO A 220 14.55 -15.79 7.08
CA PRO A 220 15.43 -16.91 7.37
C PRO A 220 16.91 -16.51 7.53
N GLY A 221 17.64 -17.26 8.36
CA GLY A 221 19.11 -17.30 8.29
C GLY A 221 19.90 -16.52 9.34
N GLY A 222 19.34 -16.25 10.51
CA GLY A 222 20.15 -15.86 11.67
C GLY A 222 20.41 -17.06 12.58
N ARG A 223 21.63 -17.60 12.64
CA ARG A 223 22.10 -18.46 13.77
C ARG A 223 23.22 -17.70 14.50
N GLY A 224 23.29 -17.81 15.82
CA GLY A 224 24.37 -17.24 16.66
C GLY A 224 24.33 -15.74 17.06
N LEU A 225 23.54 -14.88 16.41
CA LEU A 225 23.47 -13.43 16.70
C LEU A 225 22.34 -13.01 17.67
N ARG A 226 22.34 -11.77 18.19
CA ARG A 226 21.16 -11.20 18.89
C ARG A 226 20.00 -10.99 17.89
N ARG A 227 18.74 -11.10 18.33
CA ARG A 227 17.53 -11.07 17.47
C ARG A 227 17.52 -9.90 16.47
N HIS A 228 17.63 -8.67 16.95
CA HIS A 228 17.62 -7.46 16.10
C HIS A 228 18.73 -7.41 15.03
N GLN A 229 19.90 -8.02 15.30
CA GLN A 229 20.98 -8.05 14.32
C GLN A 229 20.73 -9.09 13.23
N ARG A 230 20.16 -10.25 13.59
CA ARG A 230 19.74 -11.30 12.63
C ARG A 230 18.74 -10.74 11.62
N ASP A 231 17.75 -10.01 12.11
CA ASP A 231 16.65 -9.51 11.28
C ASP A 231 17.15 -8.46 10.28
N ARG A 232 18.08 -7.57 10.69
CA ARG A 232 18.72 -6.61 9.78
C ARG A 232 19.58 -7.27 8.70
N ASP A 233 20.39 -8.26 9.06
CA ASP A 233 21.25 -8.94 8.08
C ASP A 233 20.41 -9.78 7.11
N ALA A 234 19.35 -10.43 7.62
CA ALA A 234 18.42 -11.18 6.79
C ALA A 234 17.64 -10.27 5.82
N TRP A 235 17.16 -9.12 6.30
CA TRP A 235 16.58 -8.08 5.45
C TRP A 235 17.52 -7.66 4.33
N ARG A 236 18.76 -7.25 4.67
CA ARG A 236 19.74 -6.81 3.66
C ARG A 236 20.02 -7.89 2.61
N ARG A 237 20.13 -9.15 3.02
CA ARG A 237 20.34 -10.27 2.10
C ARG A 237 19.15 -10.45 1.14
N MET A 238 17.92 -10.41 1.65
CA MET A 238 16.73 -10.55 0.80
C MET A 238 16.55 -9.35 -0.12
N ASN A 239 16.84 -8.14 0.37
CA ASN A 239 16.83 -6.92 -0.44
C ASN A 239 17.84 -7.00 -1.60
N ALA A 240 19.07 -7.43 -1.32
CA ALA A 240 20.09 -7.65 -2.35
C ALA A 240 19.70 -8.78 -3.32
N ALA A 241 19.00 -9.83 -2.84
CA ALA A 241 18.48 -10.87 -3.71
C ALA A 241 17.42 -10.34 -4.67
N CYS A 242 16.50 -9.47 -4.21
CA CYS A 242 15.53 -8.80 -5.08
C CYS A 242 16.21 -8.01 -6.20
N GLU A 243 17.22 -7.21 -5.85
CA GLU A 243 17.98 -6.41 -6.83
C GLU A 243 18.67 -7.30 -7.89
N ARG A 244 19.23 -8.44 -7.47
CA ARG A 244 19.83 -9.43 -8.38
C ARG A 244 18.78 -10.09 -9.28
N ILE A 245 17.62 -10.45 -8.74
CA ILE A 245 16.49 -11.00 -9.51
C ILE A 245 15.99 -10.00 -10.56
N ALA A 246 15.91 -8.71 -10.20
CA ALA A 246 15.56 -7.65 -11.14
C ALA A 246 16.54 -7.59 -12.32
N ARG A 247 17.83 -7.86 -12.09
CA ARG A 247 18.87 -7.97 -13.15
C ARG A 247 18.80 -9.27 -13.96
N GLY A 248 17.90 -10.19 -13.63
CA GLY A 248 17.78 -11.49 -14.27
C GLY A 248 18.72 -12.56 -13.71
N GLU A 249 19.31 -12.34 -12.54
CA GLU A 249 20.09 -13.36 -11.84
C GLU A 249 19.20 -14.30 -11.01
N GLU A 250 19.71 -15.49 -10.71
CA GLU A 250 19.06 -16.49 -9.85
C GLU A 250 19.85 -16.63 -8.53
N PRO A 251 19.64 -15.75 -7.53
CA PRO A 251 20.30 -15.88 -6.24
C PRO A 251 19.76 -17.09 -5.44
N ASP A 252 20.58 -17.62 -4.54
CA ASP A 252 20.13 -18.65 -3.58
C ASP A 252 19.09 -18.06 -2.62
N LEU A 253 17.85 -18.51 -2.77
CA LEU A 253 16.73 -18.13 -1.92
C LEU A 253 16.42 -19.22 -0.88
N PRO A 254 15.85 -18.86 0.28
CA PRO A 254 15.34 -19.84 1.22
C PRO A 254 14.35 -20.79 0.55
N ARG A 255 14.39 -22.07 0.94
CA ARG A 255 13.49 -23.09 0.39
C ARG A 255 12.02 -22.69 0.62
N GLY A 256 11.21 -22.79 -0.43
CA GLY A 256 9.79 -22.41 -0.37
C GLY A 256 9.55 -20.92 -0.58
N THR A 257 10.55 -20.15 -1.03
CA THR A 257 10.33 -18.77 -1.47
C THR A 257 9.62 -18.76 -2.82
N GLN A 258 8.49 -18.06 -2.87
CA GLN A 258 7.80 -17.70 -4.11
C GLN A 258 8.33 -16.35 -4.58
N VAL A 259 8.56 -16.23 -5.88
CA VAL A 259 9.10 -15.02 -6.52
C VAL A 259 8.11 -14.51 -7.54
N THR A 260 7.75 -13.24 -7.43
CA THR A 260 7.01 -12.50 -8.46
C THR A 260 7.88 -11.35 -8.92
N VAL A 261 8.07 -11.22 -10.23
CA VAL A 261 8.81 -10.11 -10.84
C VAL A 261 7.85 -9.36 -11.74
N GLY A 262 7.80 -8.04 -11.60
CA GLY A 262 7.16 -7.18 -12.57
C GLY A 262 8.12 -6.11 -13.06
N ARG A 263 8.05 -5.87 -14.36
CA ARG A 263 8.92 -4.92 -15.06
C ARG A 263 8.34 -3.52 -15.05
N ALA A 264 9.21 -2.54 -15.20
CA ALA A 264 8.83 -1.15 -15.33
C ALA A 264 7.83 -0.96 -16.48
N TRP A 265 6.83 -0.10 -16.24
CA TRP A 265 5.81 0.23 -17.24
C TRP A 265 6.39 1.04 -18.41
N PHE A 266 7.41 1.85 -18.11
CA PHE A 266 8.10 2.71 -19.06
C PHE A 266 9.59 2.33 -19.10
N PRO A 267 9.95 1.26 -19.84
CA PRO A 267 11.35 0.87 -19.98
C PRO A 267 12.14 2.00 -20.65
N GLN A 268 13.40 2.17 -20.23
CA GLN A 268 14.31 3.06 -20.94
C GLN A 268 14.59 2.44 -22.32
N ALA A 269 14.33 3.22 -23.38
CA ALA A 269 14.62 2.81 -24.75
C ALA A 269 16.12 2.71 -25.02
#